data_AF-C2FV94-F1
#
_entry.id   AF-C2FV94-F1
#
_cell.length_a   1.000
_cell.length_b   1.000
_cell.length_c   1.000
_cell.angle_alpha   90.00
_cell.angle_beta   90.00
_cell.angle_gamma   90.00
#
_symmetry.space_group_name_H-M   'P 1'
#
loop_
_entity.id
_entity.type
_entity.pdbx_description
1 polymer ?
#
loop_
_entity_poly.entity_id
_entity_poly.type
_entity_poly.pdbx_seq_one_letter_code
_entity_poly.pdbx_strand_id
1 'polypeptide(L)'
;MKKINLIYTLIASTLLLTNCKKNEITQEKLPNNNLEKQASSMDNKLDLLGYGYDATGRYANIESSRLQVIDAEKFYNLDRSHVGIIAGVEDFFEYKFANNAREYSDSLSVKATGGFSAFGLFKAEINTSFGNSEAFKGSYSLANATKYIVQKRLNFSTSIQNLRDNYLSASFVNDLNRLSAQEIVSYYGTHVCTNIVLGAKFSFSYRTETSSSKKRESLAAGLAVNGLAKVWSATADFTYNASDAKANYNQQVNYRSVGGDGTQGLIGEISLDYSTPTKISINQWQSTCKPQNAILIDFGNGGLVPLY
;
A
#
# COMPACT_ATOMS: atom_id res chain seq x y z
N MET A 1 -19.11 -27.01 70.27
CA MET A 1 -19.13 -26.85 68.79
C MET A 1 -18.71 -25.42 68.45
N LYS A 2 -17.54 -25.26 67.83
CA LYS A 2 -17.02 -23.99 67.30
C LYS A 2 -17.84 -23.60 66.06
N LYS A 3 -18.27 -22.35 65.95
CA LYS A 3 -18.56 -21.73 64.65
C LYS A 3 -17.86 -20.39 64.56
N ILE A 4 -17.04 -20.31 63.53
CA ILE A 4 -16.15 -19.22 63.14
C ILE A 4 -16.91 -18.31 62.17
N ASN A 5 -16.70 -17.00 62.37
CA ASN A 5 -16.82 -15.83 61.49
C ASN A 5 -17.27 -16.02 60.03
N LEU A 6 -18.08 -15.10 59.51
CA LEU A 6 -17.57 -14.04 58.61
C LEU A 6 -18.57 -12.87 58.42
N ILE A 7 -17.97 -11.69 58.33
CA ILE A 7 -18.50 -10.32 58.27
C ILE A 7 -19.01 -9.97 56.87
N TYR A 8 -20.09 -9.18 56.78
CA TYR A 8 -20.32 -8.28 55.65
C TYR A 8 -20.83 -6.92 56.14
N THR A 9 -19.93 -5.94 56.17
CA THR A 9 -20.23 -4.54 56.42
C THR A 9 -20.61 -3.86 55.11
N LEU A 10 -21.76 -3.19 55.13
CA LEU A 10 -22.33 -2.40 54.04
C LEU A 10 -21.55 -1.08 53.90
N ILE A 11 -20.93 -0.81 52.75
CA ILE A 11 -20.38 0.50 52.42
C ILE A 11 -21.14 1.04 51.21
N ALA A 12 -21.96 2.06 51.46
CA ALA A 12 -22.57 2.88 50.43
C ALA A 12 -21.53 3.91 49.96
N SER A 13 -21.05 3.74 48.73
CA SER A 13 -20.14 4.68 48.06
C SER A 13 -20.92 5.50 47.05
N THR A 14 -21.09 6.78 47.37
CA THR A 14 -21.66 7.83 46.54
C THR A 14 -20.88 8.02 45.24
N LEU A 15 -21.61 8.10 44.13
CA LEU A 15 -21.10 8.49 42.81
C LEU A 15 -20.56 9.93 42.86
N LEU A 16 -19.25 10.09 42.81
CA LEU A 16 -18.60 11.34 42.47
C LEU A 16 -18.46 11.42 40.95
N LEU A 17 -19.35 12.20 40.32
CA LEU A 17 -19.23 12.63 38.93
C LEU A 17 -18.05 13.62 38.83
N THR A 18 -16.88 13.15 38.40
CA THR A 18 -15.77 14.03 38.06
C THR A 18 -15.91 14.53 36.63
N ASN A 19 -15.96 15.86 36.55
CA ASN A 19 -16.13 16.69 35.38
C ASN A 19 -14.85 16.60 34.51
N CYS A 20 -14.84 15.74 33.49
CA CYS A 20 -13.81 15.80 32.44
C CYS A 20 -14.06 17.04 31.58
N LYS A 21 -13.41 18.15 31.92
CA LYS A 21 -13.23 19.26 30.98
C LYS A 21 -12.43 18.72 29.79
N LYS A 22 -13.11 18.61 28.66
CA LYS A 22 -12.53 18.34 27.35
C LYS A 22 -11.61 19.52 27.04
N ASN A 23 -10.30 19.34 27.21
CA ASN A 23 -9.35 20.28 26.63
C ASN A 23 -9.51 20.14 25.12
N GLU A 24 -10.10 21.16 24.50
CA GLU A 24 -10.04 21.36 23.07
C GLU A 24 -8.57 21.49 22.71
N ILE A 25 -8.03 20.47 22.06
CA ILE A 25 -6.76 20.56 21.36
C ILE A 25 -7.01 21.59 20.27
N THR A 26 -6.45 22.79 20.47
CA THR A 26 -6.33 23.80 19.43
C THR A 26 -5.67 23.10 18.25
N GLN A 27 -6.44 22.88 17.17
CA GLN A 27 -5.87 22.50 15.90
C GLN A 27 -4.98 23.67 15.46
N GLU A 28 -3.69 23.60 15.77
CA GLU A 28 -2.71 24.33 14.99
C GLU A 28 -2.91 23.88 13.55
N LYS A 29 -3.36 24.83 12.72
CA LYS A 29 -3.45 24.66 11.27
C LYS A 29 -2.13 24.06 10.81
N LEU A 30 -2.20 22.85 10.24
CA LEU A 30 -1.12 22.35 9.39
C LEU A 30 -0.74 23.48 8.42
N PRO A 31 0.54 23.87 8.32
CA PRO A 31 0.97 24.75 7.25
C PRO A 31 0.58 24.07 5.94
N ASN A 32 -0.13 24.82 5.10
CA ASN A 32 -0.74 24.35 3.87
C ASN A 32 0.35 24.19 2.79
N ASN A 33 1.33 23.32 3.01
CA ASN A 33 2.47 23.07 2.12
C ASN A 33 2.25 21.83 1.22
N ASN A 34 1.05 21.26 1.19
CA ASN A 34 0.77 20.06 0.38
C ASN A 34 1.04 20.26 -1.11
N LEU A 35 0.96 21.49 -1.62
CA LEU A 35 1.27 21.83 -3.01
C LEU A 35 2.78 21.73 -3.33
N GLU A 36 3.66 22.17 -2.45
CA GLU A 36 5.13 22.02 -2.64
C GLU A 36 5.59 20.57 -2.43
N LYS A 37 4.92 19.83 -1.53
CA LYS A 37 5.17 18.38 -1.30
C LYS A 37 4.85 17.53 -2.53
N GLN A 38 3.80 17.88 -3.27
CA GLN A 38 3.38 17.17 -4.49
C GLN A 38 4.20 17.56 -5.73
N ALA A 39 4.65 18.82 -5.82
CA ALA A 39 5.37 19.30 -7.00
C ALA A 39 6.74 18.65 -7.20
N SER A 40 7.46 18.35 -6.12
CA SER A 40 8.79 17.71 -6.18
C SER A 40 8.74 16.19 -6.33
N SER A 41 7.67 15.55 -5.85
CA SER A 41 7.44 14.10 -5.99
C SER A 41 6.95 13.65 -7.38
N MET A 42 6.77 14.60 -8.30
CA MET A 42 6.37 14.39 -9.70
C MET A 42 7.24 15.22 -10.65
N ASP A 43 8.51 15.45 -10.28
CA ASP A 43 9.46 16.24 -11.06
C ASP A 43 9.94 15.53 -12.35
N ASN A 44 9.53 14.27 -12.58
CA ASN A 44 9.94 13.39 -13.67
C ASN A 44 11.46 13.06 -13.69
N LYS A 45 12.23 13.53 -12.70
CA LYS A 45 13.69 13.37 -12.60
C LYS A 45 14.05 12.38 -11.50
N LEU A 46 13.69 12.66 -10.25
CA LEU A 46 13.96 11.79 -9.10
C LEU A 46 12.69 11.38 -8.36
N ASP A 47 11.58 12.06 -8.63
CA ASP A 47 10.23 11.76 -8.13
C ASP A 47 10.25 11.52 -6.61
N LEU A 48 9.76 10.37 -6.14
CA LEU A 48 9.70 10.03 -4.72
C LEU A 48 10.98 9.41 -4.15
N LEU A 49 12.10 9.40 -4.88
CA LEU A 49 13.36 8.83 -4.37
C LEU A 49 13.89 9.69 -3.22
N GLY A 50 14.14 9.09 -2.05
CA GLY A 50 14.56 9.78 -0.83
C GLY A 50 13.44 10.39 0.00
N TYR A 51 12.18 10.25 -0.43
CA TYR A 51 11.02 10.74 0.33
C TYR A 51 10.62 9.75 1.42
N GLY A 52 10.15 10.30 2.53
CA GLY A 52 9.49 9.53 3.57
C GLY A 52 8.22 8.83 3.07
N TYR A 53 7.81 7.77 3.76
CA TYR A 53 6.67 6.95 3.40
C TYR A 53 5.93 6.43 4.63
N ASP A 54 4.61 6.60 4.65
CA ASP A 54 3.73 5.99 5.63
C ASP A 54 3.41 4.56 5.22
N ALA A 55 4.16 3.61 5.79
CA ALA A 55 3.98 2.20 5.49
C ALA A 55 2.69 1.59 6.08
N THR A 56 1.87 2.34 6.82
CA THR A 56 0.51 1.89 7.20
C THR A 56 -0.54 2.22 6.14
N GLY A 57 -0.19 3.10 5.20
CA GLY A 57 -1.02 3.59 4.11
C GLY A 57 -1.20 2.61 2.95
N ARG A 58 -1.29 3.15 1.74
CA ARG A 58 -1.48 2.39 0.50
C ARG A 58 -0.14 1.88 -0.01
N TYR A 59 -0.14 0.80 -0.79
CA TYR A 59 1.09 0.20 -1.29
C TYR A 59 1.56 0.89 -2.57
N ALA A 60 2.81 1.37 -2.54
CA ALA A 60 3.45 2.10 -3.64
C ALA A 60 2.49 3.11 -4.29
N ASN A 61 2.08 4.09 -3.49
CA ASN A 61 1.10 5.10 -3.87
C ASN A 61 1.52 6.47 -3.33
N ILE A 62 1.38 7.51 -4.15
CA ILE A 62 1.78 8.88 -3.82
C ILE A 62 1.05 9.44 -2.59
N GLU A 63 -0.17 9.02 -2.28
CA GLU A 63 -0.92 9.46 -1.08
C GLU A 63 -0.23 9.06 0.23
N SER A 64 0.63 8.05 0.18
CA SER A 64 1.41 7.58 1.34
C SER A 64 2.81 8.18 1.39
N SER A 65 3.17 9.05 0.45
CA SER A 65 4.43 9.80 0.52
C SER A 65 4.39 10.87 1.62
N ARG A 66 5.57 11.20 2.14
CA ARG A 66 5.81 12.13 3.24
C ARG A 66 7.00 13.02 2.89
N LEU A 67 7.42 13.88 3.83
CA LEU A 67 8.52 14.83 3.59
C LEU A 67 9.83 14.15 3.20
N GLN A 68 10.70 14.89 2.49
CA GLN A 68 12.00 14.41 2.03
C GLN A 68 12.94 14.10 3.20
N VAL A 69 13.46 12.87 3.24
CA VAL A 69 14.39 12.39 4.27
C VAL A 69 15.82 12.40 3.74
N ILE A 70 16.02 11.86 2.54
CA ILE A 70 17.29 11.89 1.81
C ILE A 70 17.22 12.97 0.73
N ASP A 71 18.21 13.85 0.71
CA ASP A 71 18.42 14.82 -0.36
C ASP A 71 18.95 14.10 -1.61
N ALA A 72 18.01 13.58 -2.39
CA ALA A 72 18.30 12.84 -3.62
C ALA A 72 18.96 13.73 -4.68
N GLU A 73 18.72 15.05 -4.67
CA GLU A 73 19.36 15.97 -5.61
C GLU A 73 20.83 16.20 -5.26
N LYS A 74 21.15 16.41 -3.98
CA LYS A 74 22.53 16.43 -3.50
C LYS A 74 23.24 15.13 -3.85
N PHE A 75 22.61 13.98 -3.61
CA PHE A 75 23.17 12.68 -3.99
C PHE A 75 23.40 12.58 -5.50
N TYR A 76 22.42 12.97 -6.33
CA TYR A 76 22.55 12.94 -7.78
C TYR A 76 23.68 13.85 -8.29
N ASN A 77 23.90 15.01 -7.66
CA ASN A 77 24.93 15.95 -8.08
C ASN A 77 26.34 15.54 -7.65
N LEU A 78 26.49 14.90 -6.48
CA LEU A 78 27.80 14.50 -5.93
C LEU A 78 28.20 13.07 -6.33
N ASP A 79 27.24 12.14 -6.37
CA ASP A 79 27.45 10.69 -6.55
C ASP A 79 26.62 10.14 -7.73
N ARG A 80 26.51 10.89 -8.83
CA ARG A 80 25.63 10.56 -9.98
C ARG A 80 25.75 9.11 -10.48
N SER A 81 26.96 8.54 -10.50
CA SER A 81 27.20 7.16 -10.95
C SER A 81 26.57 6.09 -10.04
N HIS A 82 26.19 6.46 -8.82
CA HIS A 82 25.52 5.60 -7.84
C HIS A 82 24.00 5.82 -7.80
N VAL A 83 23.44 6.58 -8.75
CA VAL A 83 22.00 6.63 -8.98
C VAL A 83 21.65 5.59 -10.02
N GLY A 84 20.96 4.53 -9.60
CA GLY A 84 20.43 3.54 -10.54
C GLY A 84 19.26 4.14 -11.30
N ILE A 85 19.45 4.42 -12.59
CA ILE A 85 18.38 4.89 -13.48
C ILE A 85 18.21 3.86 -14.60
N ILE A 86 17.07 3.18 -14.60
CA ILE A 86 16.69 2.29 -15.70
C ILE A 86 15.43 2.89 -16.33
N ALA A 87 15.58 3.46 -17.52
CA ALA A 87 14.48 3.99 -18.31
C ALA A 87 14.13 2.98 -19.41
N GLY A 88 12.85 2.61 -19.50
CA GLY A 88 12.38 1.59 -20.42
C GLY A 88 10.93 1.23 -20.15
N VAL A 89 10.22 0.81 -21.20
CA VAL A 89 8.82 0.38 -21.08
C VAL A 89 8.78 -1.11 -20.81
N GLU A 90 8.28 -1.50 -19.64
CA GLU A 90 7.94 -2.89 -19.32
C GLU A 90 6.42 -2.98 -19.17
N ASP A 91 5.79 -3.93 -19.85
CA ASP A 91 4.36 -4.25 -19.70
C ASP A 91 4.22 -5.71 -19.30
N PHE A 92 3.74 -5.95 -18.08
CA PHE A 92 3.58 -7.29 -17.53
C PHE A 92 2.46 -7.38 -16.50
N PHE A 93 2.03 -8.60 -16.23
CA PHE A 93 1.14 -8.91 -15.11
C PHE A 93 1.92 -9.44 -13.92
N GLU A 94 1.50 -9.06 -12.72
CA GLU A 94 1.91 -9.67 -11.47
C GLU A 94 0.67 -10.19 -10.73
N TYR A 95 0.76 -11.42 -10.21
CA TYR A 95 -0.32 -12.06 -9.47
C TYR A 95 0.10 -12.30 -8.02
N LYS A 96 -0.80 -12.01 -7.08
CA LYS A 96 -0.66 -12.35 -5.68
C LYS A 96 -1.86 -13.15 -5.21
N PHE A 97 -1.62 -14.21 -4.46
CA PHE A 97 -2.65 -15.07 -3.89
C PHE A 97 -2.38 -15.23 -2.39
N ALA A 98 -3.38 -14.92 -1.57
CA ALA A 98 -3.28 -14.96 -0.12
C ALA A 98 -4.52 -15.60 0.49
N ASN A 99 -4.35 -16.49 1.48
CA ASN A 99 -5.48 -17.14 2.14
C ASN A 99 -6.27 -16.20 3.06
N ASN A 100 -5.71 -15.02 3.38
CA ASN A 100 -6.30 -13.99 4.23
C ASN A 100 -5.51 -12.67 4.13
N ALA A 101 -6.00 -11.61 4.77
CA ALA A 101 -5.36 -10.29 4.81
C ALA A 101 -3.95 -10.27 5.44
N ARG A 102 -3.65 -11.14 6.40
CA ARG A 102 -2.31 -11.20 7.01
C ARG A 102 -1.28 -11.64 5.98
N GLU A 103 -1.54 -12.76 5.31
CA GLU A 103 -0.67 -13.28 4.27
C GLU A 103 -0.49 -12.28 3.11
N TYR A 104 -1.56 -11.55 2.77
CA TYR A 104 -1.47 -10.48 1.77
C TYR A 104 -0.58 -9.32 2.23
N SER A 105 -0.77 -8.82 3.47
CA SER A 105 0.07 -7.78 4.08
C SER A 105 1.54 -8.21 4.15
N ASP A 106 1.79 -9.45 4.56
CA ASP A 106 3.13 -10.04 4.62
C ASP A 106 3.79 -10.06 3.24
N SER A 107 3.06 -10.47 2.19
CA SER A 107 3.59 -10.50 0.82
C SER A 107 4.02 -9.12 0.29
N LEU A 108 3.26 -8.07 0.61
CA LEU A 108 3.60 -6.69 0.24
C LEU A 108 4.81 -6.19 1.06
N SER A 109 4.84 -6.50 2.35
CA SER A 109 5.90 -6.12 3.28
C SER A 109 7.23 -6.70 2.87
N VAL A 110 7.30 -8.01 2.64
CA VAL A 110 8.51 -8.72 2.24
C VAL A 110 9.13 -8.11 1.00
N LYS A 111 8.32 -7.80 -0.02
CA LYS A 111 8.80 -7.16 -1.26
C LYS A 111 9.35 -5.75 -0.98
N ALA A 112 8.57 -4.93 -0.27
CA ALA A 112 8.95 -3.54 0.00
C ALA A 112 10.20 -3.40 0.88
N THR A 113 10.36 -4.26 1.88
CA THR A 113 11.42 -4.14 2.90
C THR A 113 12.62 -5.04 2.63
N GLY A 114 12.57 -5.87 1.59
CA GLY A 114 13.70 -6.73 1.20
C GLY A 114 13.83 -8.00 2.03
N GLY A 115 12.71 -8.54 2.51
CA GLY A 115 12.67 -9.80 3.27
C GLY A 115 12.02 -9.71 4.65
N PHE A 116 11.69 -8.51 5.14
CA PHE A 116 11.08 -8.35 6.45
C PHE A 116 9.55 -8.42 6.38
N SER A 117 8.99 -9.48 6.96
CA SER A 117 7.55 -9.65 7.11
C SER A 117 7.06 -8.86 8.32
N ALA A 118 6.17 -7.90 8.09
CA ALA A 118 5.62 -7.06 9.13
C ALA A 118 4.10 -6.96 8.97
N PHE A 119 3.38 -7.83 9.68
CA PHE A 119 1.93 -7.73 9.71
C PHE A 119 1.49 -6.36 10.23
N GLY A 120 0.68 -5.66 9.43
CA GLY A 120 0.20 -4.32 9.75
C GLY A 120 0.70 -3.24 8.79
N LEU A 121 1.72 -3.53 7.98
CA LEU A 121 2.04 -2.66 6.86
C LEU A 121 1.02 -2.79 5.74
N PHE A 122 0.79 -1.68 5.05
CA PHE A 122 -0.13 -1.51 3.93
C PHE A 122 -1.58 -1.88 4.25
N LYS A 123 -2.01 -1.67 5.50
CA LYS A 123 -3.38 -1.96 5.93
C LYS A 123 -4.41 -1.17 5.11
N ALA A 124 -4.12 0.10 4.79
CA ALA A 124 -5.01 0.91 3.98
C ALA A 124 -5.11 0.41 2.53
N GLU A 125 -4.05 -0.23 2.01
CA GLU A 125 -4.10 -0.90 0.70
C GLU A 125 -5.12 -2.04 0.72
N ILE A 126 -5.06 -2.92 1.72
CA ILE A 126 -5.98 -4.06 1.83
C ILE A 126 -7.43 -3.59 1.93
N ASN A 127 -7.68 -2.58 2.78
CA ASN A 127 -9.02 -1.98 2.89
C ASN A 127 -9.51 -1.46 1.53
N THR A 128 -8.66 -0.71 0.81
CA THR A 128 -9.03 -0.11 -0.46
C THR A 128 -9.24 -1.15 -1.56
N SER A 129 -8.38 -2.19 -1.58
CA SER A 129 -8.36 -3.22 -2.62
C SER A 129 -9.44 -4.28 -2.44
N PHE A 130 -9.95 -4.53 -1.23
CA PHE A 130 -10.83 -5.68 -0.98
C PHE A 130 -12.09 -5.35 -0.19
N GLY A 131 -12.62 -4.13 -0.33
CA GLY A 131 -13.93 -3.75 0.22
C GLY A 131 -13.92 -3.53 1.74
N ASN A 132 -12.97 -2.73 2.23
CA ASN A 132 -12.82 -2.27 3.62
C ASN A 132 -12.59 -3.40 4.65
N SER A 133 -13.21 -3.30 5.84
CA SER A 133 -13.01 -4.19 6.99
C SER A 133 -13.39 -5.65 6.71
N GLU A 134 -14.23 -5.91 5.70
CA GLU A 134 -14.61 -7.24 5.27
C GLU A 134 -13.40 -8.08 4.84
N ALA A 135 -12.38 -7.46 4.23
CA ALA A 135 -11.16 -8.13 3.81
C ALA A 135 -10.40 -8.83 4.96
N PHE A 136 -10.64 -8.39 6.20
CA PHE A 136 -9.99 -8.93 7.40
C PHE A 136 -10.77 -10.09 8.04
N LYS A 137 -11.94 -10.46 7.51
CA LYS A 137 -12.62 -11.69 7.93
C LYS A 137 -11.82 -12.90 7.45
N GLY A 138 -11.49 -13.82 8.36
CA GLY A 138 -10.67 -14.99 8.05
C GLY A 138 -11.28 -16.00 7.07
N SER A 139 -12.58 -15.87 6.74
CA SER A 139 -13.23 -16.67 5.71
C SER A 139 -12.75 -16.31 4.31
N TYR A 140 -12.49 -15.02 4.04
CA TYR A 140 -12.09 -14.53 2.72
C TYR A 140 -10.65 -14.88 2.37
N SER A 141 -10.46 -15.27 1.11
CA SER A 141 -9.16 -15.38 0.44
C SER A 141 -9.05 -14.25 -0.58
N LEU A 142 -7.84 -13.71 -0.75
CA LEU A 142 -7.57 -12.47 -1.47
C LEU A 142 -6.60 -12.74 -2.61
N ALA A 143 -6.96 -12.33 -3.83
CA ALA A 143 -6.07 -12.38 -4.97
C ALA A 143 -6.00 -11.03 -5.66
N ASN A 144 -4.84 -10.68 -6.20
CA ASN A 144 -4.68 -9.49 -7.00
C ASN A 144 -3.99 -9.85 -8.31
N ALA A 145 -4.52 -9.36 -9.42
CA ALA A 145 -3.85 -9.28 -10.70
C ALA A 145 -3.55 -7.80 -10.97
N THR A 146 -2.29 -7.42 -11.02
CA THR A 146 -1.89 -6.06 -11.37
C THR A 146 -1.20 -6.06 -12.72
N LYS A 147 -1.71 -5.26 -13.66
CA LYS A 147 -0.98 -4.93 -14.90
C LYS A 147 -0.12 -3.71 -14.63
N TYR A 148 1.19 -3.90 -14.75
CA TYR A 148 2.19 -2.85 -14.63
C TYR A 148 2.59 -2.36 -16.01
N ILE A 149 2.66 -1.03 -16.17
CA ILE A 149 3.27 -0.35 -17.32
C ILE A 149 4.39 0.51 -16.73
N VAL A 150 5.55 -0.10 -16.55
CA VAL A 150 6.74 0.56 -16.00
C VAL A 150 7.32 1.48 -17.06
N GLN A 151 7.72 2.68 -16.65
CA GLN A 151 8.42 3.65 -17.50
C GLN A 151 9.86 3.86 -17.05
N LYS A 152 10.09 3.74 -15.73
CA LYS A 152 11.36 4.10 -15.11
C LYS A 152 11.52 3.41 -13.76
N ARG A 153 12.74 3.01 -13.42
CA ARG A 153 13.14 2.55 -12.10
C ARG A 153 14.26 3.44 -11.58
N LEU A 154 14.18 3.80 -10.30
CA LEU A 154 15.13 4.68 -9.63
C LEU A 154 15.58 4.05 -8.32
N ASN A 155 16.88 4.03 -8.06
CA ASN A 155 17.40 3.60 -6.77
C ASN A 155 18.67 4.35 -6.35
N PHE A 156 18.95 4.28 -5.06
CA PHE A 156 20.28 4.54 -4.52
C PHE A 156 21.12 3.26 -4.60
N SER A 157 22.12 3.23 -5.49
CA SER A 157 23.11 2.14 -5.60
C SER A 157 24.28 2.38 -4.63
N THR A 158 23.95 2.54 -3.34
CA THR A 158 24.91 2.78 -2.25
C THR A 158 24.41 2.14 -0.95
N SER A 159 25.26 2.07 0.08
CA SER A 159 24.86 1.62 1.41
C SER A 159 23.93 2.63 2.09
N ILE A 160 23.02 2.12 2.94
CA ILE A 160 22.16 2.95 3.80
C ILE A 160 23.00 3.82 4.76
N GLN A 161 24.16 3.30 5.19
CA GLN A 161 25.11 4.05 6.01
C GLN A 161 25.58 5.32 5.31
N ASN A 162 25.94 5.24 4.02
CA ASN A 162 26.36 6.41 3.25
C ASN A 162 25.22 7.43 3.09
N LEU A 163 24.00 6.97 2.83
CA LEU A 163 22.81 7.84 2.75
C LEU A 163 22.58 8.59 4.07
N ARG A 164 22.63 7.86 5.20
CA ARG A 164 22.46 8.42 6.54
C ARG A 164 23.52 9.44 6.90
N ASP A 165 24.78 9.17 6.58
CA ASP A 165 25.88 10.01 7.06
C ASP A 165 26.06 11.27 6.20
N ASN A 166 25.75 11.19 4.91
CA ASN A 166 26.14 12.23 3.95
C ASN A 166 24.96 12.93 3.26
N TYR A 167 23.77 12.32 3.25
CA TYR A 167 22.69 12.73 2.35
C TYR A 167 21.33 12.96 3.03
N LEU A 168 21.26 13.05 4.37
CA LEU A 168 20.03 13.52 5.01
C LEU A 168 19.71 14.95 4.57
N SER A 169 18.42 15.23 4.36
CA SER A 169 17.96 16.59 4.06
C SER A 169 18.17 17.49 5.28
N ALA A 170 18.52 18.76 5.05
CA ALA A 170 18.72 19.72 6.13
C ALA A 170 17.46 19.89 6.98
N SER A 171 16.28 19.87 6.35
CA SER A 171 14.99 19.92 7.04
C SER A 171 14.78 18.73 7.97
N PHE A 172 15.07 17.51 7.53
CA PHE A 172 14.93 16.32 8.37
C PHE A 172 15.88 16.36 9.57
N VAL A 173 17.15 16.74 9.36
CA VAL A 173 18.13 16.88 10.45
C VAL A 173 17.68 17.95 11.47
N ASN A 174 17.17 19.09 11.00
CA ASN A 174 16.67 20.14 11.89
C ASN A 174 15.45 19.67 12.69
N ASP A 175 14.53 18.96 12.05
CA ASP A 175 13.32 18.43 12.70
C ASP A 175 13.64 17.33 13.72
N LEU A 176 14.62 16.47 13.47
CA LEU A 176 15.07 15.45 14.43
C LEU A 176 15.53 16.06 15.77
N ASN A 177 16.06 17.29 15.76
CA ASN A 177 16.51 17.99 16.96
C ASN A 177 15.38 18.73 17.71
N ARG A 178 14.20 18.87 17.09
CA ARG A 178 13.17 19.82 17.52
C ARG A 178 11.80 19.19 17.74
N LEU A 179 11.49 18.12 17.02
CA LEU A 179 10.19 17.45 17.04
C LEU A 179 10.23 16.18 17.88
N SER A 180 9.08 15.81 18.43
CA SER A 180 8.89 14.50 19.06
C SER A 180 8.90 13.36 18.04
N ALA A 181 9.14 12.13 18.49
CA ALA A 181 9.08 10.95 17.62
C ALA A 181 7.71 10.79 16.91
N GLN A 182 6.61 11.16 17.58
CA GLN A 182 5.28 11.11 16.99
C GLN A 182 5.14 12.12 15.83
N GLU A 183 5.68 13.32 15.99
CA GLU A 183 5.68 14.34 14.94
C GLU A 183 6.59 13.95 13.77
N ILE A 184 7.77 13.35 14.04
CA ILE A 184 8.63 12.79 13.01
C ILE A 184 7.87 11.75 12.18
N VAL A 185 7.20 10.80 12.83
CA VAL A 185 6.39 9.79 12.13
C VAL A 185 5.25 10.42 11.34
N SER A 186 4.60 11.45 11.87
CA SER A 186 3.53 12.18 11.17
C SER A 186 4.03 12.87 9.90
N TYR A 187 5.20 13.53 9.96
CA TYR A 187 5.74 14.34 8.87
C TYR A 187 6.55 13.55 7.83
N TYR A 188 7.30 12.55 8.27
CA TYR A 188 8.23 11.79 7.44
C TYR A 188 7.79 10.32 7.24
N GLY A 189 6.75 9.87 7.93
CA GLY A 189 6.29 8.49 7.85
C GLY A 189 7.15 7.56 8.70
N THR A 190 7.15 6.28 8.37
CA THR A 190 7.90 5.25 9.11
C THR A 190 9.09 4.69 8.32
N HIS A 191 9.11 4.93 7.01
CA HIS A 191 10.11 4.42 6.08
C HIS A 191 10.56 5.51 5.12
N VAL A 192 11.64 5.27 4.38
CA VAL A 192 12.12 6.09 3.27
C VAL A 192 12.20 5.29 1.99
N CYS A 193 11.78 5.90 0.88
CA CYS A 193 11.84 5.34 -0.47
C CYS A 193 13.27 5.34 -1.01
N THR A 194 13.87 4.17 -1.24
CA THR A 194 15.25 4.02 -1.73
C THR A 194 15.37 3.25 -3.05
N ASN A 195 14.33 2.53 -3.44
CA ASN A 195 14.25 1.80 -4.72
C ASN A 195 12.80 1.79 -5.21
N ILE A 196 12.48 2.70 -6.12
CA ILE A 196 11.12 2.97 -6.59
C ILE A 196 10.93 2.59 -8.05
N VAL A 197 9.71 2.20 -8.37
CA VAL A 197 9.27 1.89 -9.73
C VAL A 197 8.18 2.88 -10.12
N LEU A 198 8.38 3.51 -11.27
CA LEU A 198 7.54 4.57 -11.79
C LEU A 198 6.85 4.14 -13.08
N GLY A 199 5.59 4.55 -13.23
CA GLY A 199 4.81 4.30 -14.43
C GLY A 199 3.31 4.40 -14.13
N ALA A 200 2.56 3.44 -14.66
CA ALA A 200 1.14 3.30 -14.38
C ALA A 200 0.82 1.83 -14.02
N LYS A 201 -0.20 1.62 -13.16
CA LYS A 201 -0.68 0.27 -12.82
C LYS A 201 -2.19 0.22 -12.82
N PHE A 202 -2.73 -0.92 -13.25
CA PHE A 202 -4.12 -1.27 -13.08
C PHE A 202 -4.21 -2.49 -12.16
N SER A 203 -4.78 -2.31 -10.99
CA SER A 203 -4.94 -3.36 -9.98
C SER A 203 -6.35 -3.91 -10.04
N PHE A 204 -6.46 -5.24 -10.19
CA PHE A 204 -7.70 -6.00 -10.21
C PHE A 204 -7.70 -6.95 -9.02
N SER A 205 -8.41 -6.57 -7.96
CA SER A 205 -8.40 -7.22 -6.66
C SER A 205 -9.66 -8.07 -6.49
N TYR A 206 -9.48 -9.39 -6.47
CA TYR A 206 -10.54 -10.39 -6.33
C TYR A 206 -10.56 -10.94 -4.91
N ARG A 207 -11.72 -10.96 -4.27
CA ARG A 207 -11.95 -11.65 -3.00
C ARG A 207 -13.04 -12.70 -3.15
N THR A 208 -12.94 -13.76 -2.38
CA THR A 208 -13.92 -14.84 -2.35
C THR A 208 -13.88 -15.60 -1.04
N GLU A 209 -15.00 -16.19 -0.65
CA GLU A 209 -15.03 -17.34 0.24
C GLU A 209 -15.00 -18.62 -0.60
N THR A 210 -14.68 -19.75 0.03
CA THR A 210 -14.66 -21.04 -0.67
C THR A 210 -15.05 -22.18 0.25
N SER A 211 -15.80 -23.14 -0.31
CA SER A 211 -16.17 -24.40 0.36
C SER A 211 -15.08 -25.47 0.24
N SER A 212 -14.05 -25.21 -0.57
CA SER A 212 -12.92 -26.11 -0.79
C SER A 212 -11.91 -26.04 0.36
N SER A 213 -11.31 -27.18 0.71
CA SER A 213 -10.14 -27.21 1.58
C SER A 213 -8.87 -26.72 0.86
N LYS A 214 -8.85 -26.72 -0.48
CA LYS A 214 -7.78 -26.22 -1.34
C LYS A 214 -8.00 -24.75 -1.67
N LYS A 215 -7.85 -23.89 -0.65
CA LYS A 215 -8.20 -22.47 -0.72
C LYS A 215 -7.49 -21.73 -1.85
N ARG A 216 -6.17 -21.90 -2.00
CA ARG A 216 -5.38 -21.16 -3.00
C ARG A 216 -5.70 -21.60 -4.44
N GLU A 217 -5.94 -22.88 -4.67
CA GLU A 217 -6.30 -23.42 -5.97
C GLU A 217 -7.67 -22.92 -6.41
N SER A 218 -8.67 -22.98 -5.52
CA SER A 218 -9.99 -22.41 -5.77
C SER A 218 -9.91 -20.90 -5.98
N LEU A 219 -9.13 -20.17 -5.18
CA LEU A 219 -8.89 -18.73 -5.35
C LEU A 219 -8.29 -18.41 -6.73
N ALA A 220 -7.25 -19.12 -7.15
CA ALA A 220 -6.58 -18.93 -8.44
C ALA A 220 -7.52 -19.20 -9.61
N ALA A 221 -8.27 -20.31 -9.56
CA ALA A 221 -9.27 -20.64 -10.56
C ALA A 221 -10.41 -19.61 -10.60
N GLY A 222 -10.85 -19.11 -9.43
CA GLY A 222 -11.87 -18.07 -9.31
C GLY A 222 -11.43 -16.74 -9.93
N LEU A 223 -10.21 -16.29 -9.62
CA LEU A 223 -9.63 -15.11 -10.25
C LEU A 223 -9.58 -15.27 -11.76
N ALA A 224 -9.09 -16.40 -12.28
CA ALA A 224 -8.95 -16.63 -13.71
C ALA A 224 -10.32 -16.69 -14.43
N VAL A 225 -11.23 -17.54 -13.95
CA VAL A 225 -12.49 -17.86 -14.64
C VAL A 225 -13.59 -16.84 -14.35
N ASN A 226 -13.77 -16.46 -13.09
CA ASN A 226 -14.87 -15.58 -12.68
C ASN A 226 -14.48 -14.10 -12.72
N GLY A 227 -13.22 -13.78 -12.46
CA GLY A 227 -12.67 -12.42 -12.55
C GLY A 227 -12.17 -12.07 -13.96
N LEU A 228 -10.94 -12.44 -14.27
CA LEU A 228 -10.20 -11.99 -15.45
C LEU A 228 -10.94 -12.28 -16.76
N ALA A 229 -11.39 -13.52 -16.98
CA ALA A 229 -12.04 -13.90 -18.23
C ALA A 229 -13.41 -13.22 -18.42
N LYS A 230 -14.26 -13.21 -17.37
CA LYS A 230 -15.64 -12.69 -17.48
C LYS A 230 -15.72 -11.16 -17.40
N VAL A 231 -14.93 -10.54 -16.54
CA VAL A 231 -14.98 -9.09 -16.25
C VAL A 231 -14.01 -8.34 -17.16
N TRP A 232 -12.75 -8.75 -17.21
CA TRP A 232 -11.71 -7.98 -17.91
C TRP A 232 -11.39 -8.52 -19.31
N SER A 233 -11.98 -9.67 -19.70
CA SER A 233 -11.62 -10.38 -20.94
C SER A 233 -10.10 -10.60 -21.07
N ALA A 234 -9.41 -10.76 -19.93
CA ALA A 234 -7.98 -11.03 -19.84
C ALA A 234 -7.73 -12.53 -19.65
N THR A 235 -6.61 -13.02 -20.18
CA THR A 235 -6.19 -14.41 -19.99
C THR A 235 -5.23 -14.50 -18.82
N ALA A 236 -5.46 -15.47 -17.93
CA ALA A 236 -4.51 -15.80 -16.86
C ALA A 236 -3.30 -16.54 -17.45
N ASP A 237 -2.09 -16.15 -17.08
CA ASP A 237 -0.82 -16.76 -17.50
C ASP A 237 -0.21 -17.69 -16.43
N PHE A 238 -0.98 -18.00 -15.38
CA PHE A 238 -0.63 -18.94 -14.32
C PHE A 238 -1.39 -20.26 -14.46
N THR A 239 -0.90 -21.32 -13.81
CA THR A 239 -1.57 -22.63 -13.83
C THR A 239 -2.75 -22.67 -12.86
N TYR A 240 -3.91 -23.16 -13.33
CA TYR A 240 -5.09 -23.40 -12.52
C TYR A 240 -5.95 -24.52 -13.15
N ASN A 241 -6.83 -25.13 -12.34
CA ASN A 241 -7.89 -26.00 -12.86
C ASN A 241 -9.22 -25.25 -12.84
N ALA A 242 -9.83 -25.04 -14.01
CA ALA A 242 -11.07 -24.27 -14.14
C ALA A 242 -12.24 -24.86 -13.33
N SER A 243 -12.26 -26.18 -13.04
CA SER A 243 -13.31 -26.78 -12.21
C SER A 243 -13.34 -26.25 -10.78
N ASP A 244 -12.17 -25.84 -10.26
CA ASP A 244 -12.02 -25.42 -8.87
C ASP A 244 -12.68 -24.05 -8.60
N ALA A 245 -12.98 -23.30 -9.67
CA ALA A 245 -13.69 -22.03 -9.59
C ALA A 245 -15.14 -22.18 -9.07
N LYS A 246 -15.74 -23.38 -9.20
CA LYS A 246 -17.12 -23.66 -8.77
C LYS A 246 -17.29 -23.69 -7.24
N ALA A 247 -16.19 -23.81 -6.50
CA ALA A 247 -16.22 -23.83 -5.03
C ALA A 247 -16.24 -22.42 -4.42
N ASN A 248 -16.12 -21.36 -5.24
CA ASN A 248 -16.09 -19.98 -4.79
C ASN A 248 -17.49 -19.38 -4.69
N TYR A 249 -17.71 -18.56 -3.67
CA TYR A 249 -18.94 -17.82 -3.40
C TYR A 249 -18.61 -16.53 -2.63
N ASN A 250 -19.57 -15.61 -2.52
CA ASN A 250 -19.35 -14.27 -1.95
C ASN A 250 -18.19 -13.55 -2.67
N GLN A 251 -18.22 -13.61 -3.99
CA GLN A 251 -17.17 -13.16 -4.88
C GLN A 251 -17.34 -11.69 -5.25
N GLN A 252 -16.24 -10.95 -5.18
CA GLN A 252 -16.21 -9.55 -5.55
C GLN A 252 -14.88 -9.18 -6.18
N VAL A 253 -14.95 -8.27 -7.14
CA VAL A 253 -13.81 -7.59 -7.75
C VAL A 253 -13.87 -6.12 -7.41
N ASN A 254 -12.76 -5.58 -6.92
CA ASN A 254 -12.52 -4.14 -6.89
C ASN A 254 -11.36 -3.85 -7.85
N TYR A 255 -11.49 -2.81 -8.65
CA TYR A 255 -10.43 -2.43 -9.58
C TYR A 255 -10.10 -0.96 -9.49
N ARG A 256 -8.85 -0.63 -9.78
CA ARG A 256 -8.35 0.75 -9.77
C ARG A 256 -7.14 0.91 -10.67
N SER A 257 -7.12 2.00 -11.45
CA SER A 257 -5.91 2.48 -12.11
C SER A 257 -5.19 3.55 -11.29
N VAL A 258 -3.86 3.59 -11.42
CA VAL A 258 -2.97 4.58 -10.81
C VAL A 258 -1.92 4.98 -11.84
N GLY A 259 -1.64 6.27 -12.01
CA GLY A 259 -0.80 6.81 -13.09
C GLY A 259 -1.54 6.94 -14.41
N GLY A 260 -0.87 7.46 -15.43
CA GLY A 260 -1.53 7.86 -16.68
C GLY A 260 -2.40 9.12 -16.50
N ASP A 261 -3.29 9.39 -17.46
CA ASP A 261 -4.25 10.49 -17.35
C ASP A 261 -5.37 10.12 -16.37
N GLY A 262 -5.46 10.87 -15.26
CA GLY A 262 -6.45 10.66 -14.22
C GLY A 262 -7.90 10.81 -14.70
N THR A 263 -8.16 11.57 -15.76
CA THR A 263 -9.51 11.71 -16.34
C THR A 263 -9.96 10.44 -17.06
N GLN A 264 -9.01 9.57 -17.42
CA GLN A 264 -9.25 8.26 -18.02
C GLN A 264 -9.16 7.14 -16.97
N GLY A 265 -8.95 7.48 -15.70
CA GLY A 265 -8.77 6.51 -14.64
C GLY A 265 -10.00 5.63 -14.42
N LEU A 266 -9.75 4.37 -14.08
CA LEU A 266 -10.77 3.40 -13.72
C LEU A 266 -10.79 3.21 -12.21
N ILE A 267 -11.99 3.18 -11.64
CA ILE A 267 -12.25 2.74 -10.27
C ILE A 267 -13.64 2.10 -10.23
N GLY A 268 -13.77 0.98 -9.54
CA GLY A 268 -15.08 0.36 -9.38
C GLY A 268 -15.06 -0.92 -8.58
N GLU A 269 -16.26 -1.43 -8.36
CA GLU A 269 -16.56 -2.64 -7.61
C GLU A 269 -17.65 -3.43 -8.35
N ILE A 270 -17.47 -4.75 -8.46
CA ILE A 270 -18.38 -5.67 -9.13
C ILE A 270 -18.55 -6.91 -8.26
N SER A 271 -19.79 -7.20 -7.84
CA SER A 271 -20.16 -8.50 -7.27
C SER A 271 -20.29 -9.53 -8.40
N LEU A 272 -19.78 -10.75 -8.17
CA LEU A 272 -19.75 -11.81 -9.18
C LEU A 272 -20.75 -12.95 -8.90
N ASP A 273 -21.48 -12.90 -7.79
CA ASP A 273 -22.43 -13.96 -7.42
C ASP A 273 -23.78 -13.84 -8.14
N TYR A 274 -24.04 -12.72 -8.83
CA TYR A 274 -25.30 -12.44 -9.51
C TYR A 274 -25.08 -11.87 -10.92
N SER A 275 -25.85 -12.38 -11.90
CA SER A 275 -25.92 -11.92 -13.29
C SER A 275 -24.62 -12.01 -14.11
N THR A 276 -24.71 -11.70 -15.41
CA THR A 276 -23.55 -11.55 -16.28
C THR A 276 -22.78 -10.29 -15.85
N PRO A 277 -21.54 -10.40 -15.36
CA PRO A 277 -20.82 -9.24 -14.84
C PRO A 277 -20.50 -8.24 -15.96
N THR A 278 -20.54 -6.96 -15.62
CA THR A 278 -20.15 -5.87 -16.53
C THR A 278 -18.71 -6.05 -16.98
N LYS A 279 -18.49 -5.98 -18.30
CA LYS A 279 -17.14 -6.02 -18.86
C LYS A 279 -16.43 -4.69 -18.67
N ILE A 280 -15.15 -4.74 -18.32
CA ILE A 280 -14.27 -3.57 -18.22
C ILE A 280 -13.28 -3.55 -19.39
N SER A 281 -12.92 -2.35 -19.84
CA SER A 281 -11.86 -2.13 -20.81
C SER A 281 -10.91 -1.07 -20.26
N ILE A 282 -9.60 -1.34 -20.32
CA ILE A 282 -8.57 -0.42 -19.84
C ILE A 282 -7.85 0.32 -20.97
N ASN A 283 -8.22 0.07 -22.23
CA ASN A 283 -7.44 0.51 -23.40
C ASN A 283 -7.27 2.03 -23.46
N GLN A 284 -8.33 2.78 -23.13
CA GLN A 284 -8.31 4.24 -23.14
C GLN A 284 -7.30 4.76 -22.12
N TRP A 285 -7.39 4.33 -20.87
CA TRP A 285 -6.41 4.64 -19.83
C TRP A 285 -4.99 4.20 -20.20
N GLN A 286 -4.83 2.95 -20.66
CA GLN A 286 -3.54 2.37 -21.01
C GLN A 286 -2.82 3.21 -22.09
N SER A 287 -3.56 3.77 -23.06
CA SER A 287 -2.97 4.62 -24.09
C SER A 287 -2.33 5.92 -23.55
N THR A 288 -2.75 6.37 -22.36
CA THR A 288 -2.24 7.57 -21.67
C THR A 288 -1.06 7.30 -20.73
N CYS A 289 -0.66 6.04 -20.57
CA CYS A 289 0.44 5.63 -19.70
C CYS A 289 1.78 5.95 -20.37
N LYS A 290 2.25 7.18 -20.19
CA LYS A 290 3.49 7.74 -20.76
C LYS A 290 4.45 8.17 -19.65
N PRO A 291 5.76 8.35 -19.94
CA PRO A 291 6.73 8.82 -18.96
C PRO A 291 6.30 10.09 -18.20
N GLN A 292 5.64 11.03 -18.85
CA GLN A 292 5.21 12.31 -18.26
C GLN A 292 4.10 12.16 -17.21
N ASN A 293 3.38 11.04 -17.26
CA ASN A 293 2.29 10.71 -16.33
C ASN A 293 2.68 9.52 -15.43
N ALA A 294 3.98 9.20 -15.37
CA ALA A 294 4.50 8.14 -14.55
C ALA A 294 4.52 8.58 -13.08
N ILE A 295 3.98 7.75 -12.19
CA ILE A 295 4.03 7.97 -10.75
C ILE A 295 4.52 6.69 -10.05
N LEU A 296 4.72 6.75 -8.74
CA LEU A 296 5.04 5.58 -7.94
C LEU A 296 3.94 4.52 -8.08
N ILE A 297 4.35 3.33 -8.55
CA ILE A 297 3.45 2.18 -8.76
C ILE A 297 3.94 0.92 -8.04
N ASP A 298 5.23 0.81 -7.77
CA ASP A 298 5.81 -0.34 -7.08
C ASP A 298 7.12 0.03 -6.37
N PHE A 299 7.61 -0.88 -5.53
CA PHE A 299 8.95 -0.81 -4.96
C PHE A 299 9.83 -1.92 -5.54
N GLY A 300 11.10 -1.61 -5.77
CA GLY A 300 12.09 -2.67 -5.94
C GLY A 300 12.32 -3.42 -4.61
N ASN A 301 13.02 -4.55 -4.67
CA ASN A 301 13.34 -5.31 -3.46
C ASN A 301 14.10 -4.42 -2.46
N GLY A 302 13.58 -4.31 -1.23
CA GLY A 302 14.17 -3.44 -0.21
C GLY A 302 14.01 -1.94 -0.47
N GLY A 303 13.04 -1.54 -1.29
CA GLY A 303 12.80 -0.14 -1.66
C GLY A 303 12.21 0.75 -0.59
N LEU A 304 11.82 0.18 0.55
CA LEU A 304 11.45 0.91 1.76
C LEU A 304 12.40 0.53 2.91
N VAL A 305 13.10 1.52 3.42
CA VAL A 305 14.03 1.37 4.56
C VAL A 305 13.40 2.04 5.78
N PRO A 306 13.32 1.37 6.95
CA PRO A 306 12.81 2.00 8.17
C PRO A 306 13.61 3.26 8.55
N LEU A 307 12.94 4.24 9.16
CA LEU A 307 13.60 5.46 9.63
C LEU A 307 14.45 5.27 10.90
N TYR A 308 14.27 4.17 11.63
CA TYR A 308 14.92 3.88 12.91
C TYR A 308 16.08 2.89 12.80
#